data_AF-P00263-F1
#
_entry.id   AF-P00263-F1
#
_cell.length_a   1.000
_cell.length_b   1.000
_cell.length_c   1.000
_cell.angle_alpha   90.00
_cell.angle_beta   90.00
_cell.angle_gamma   90.00
#
_symmetry.space_group_name_H-M   'P 1'
#
loop_
_entity.id
_entity.type
_entity.pdbx_description
1 polymer ?
#
loop_
_entity_poly.entity_id
_entity_poly.type
_entity_poly.pdbx_seq_one_letter_code
_entity_poly.pdbx_strand_id
1 'polypeptide(L)'
;EDLPHVDAATNPIAQSLHYIEDANASERNPVTKTELPGSEQFCHNCSFIQADSGAWRPCTLYPGYTVSEDGWCLSWAHKTA
;
A
#
# COMPACT_ATOMS: atom_id res chain seq x y z
N GLU A 1 15.61 4.76 -14.11
CA GLU A 1 14.31 4.76 -14.79
C GLU A 1 13.24 4.73 -13.72
N ASP A 2 12.19 5.53 -13.85
CA ASP A 2 11.09 5.54 -12.90
C ASP A 2 10.22 4.30 -13.12
N LEU A 3 9.99 3.51 -12.07
CA LEU A 3 9.14 2.32 -12.17
C LEU A 3 7.69 2.78 -12.36
N PRO A 4 6.91 2.13 -13.24
CA PRO A 4 5.51 2.48 -13.43
C PRO A 4 4.72 2.35 -12.12
N HIS A 5 3.73 3.20 -11.95
CA HIS A 5 2.81 3.09 -10.83
C HIS A 5 1.93 1.85 -11.03
N VAL A 6 1.62 1.15 -9.94
CA VAL A 6 0.70 0.02 -10.02
C VAL A 6 -0.71 0.55 -10.31
N ASP A 7 -1.32 0.04 -11.37
CA ASP A 7 -2.70 0.35 -11.72
C ASP A 7 -3.64 -0.64 -11.02
N ALA A 8 -4.47 -0.12 -10.11
CA ALA A 8 -5.46 -0.90 -9.37
C ALA A 8 -6.48 -1.62 -10.28
N ALA A 9 -6.76 -1.08 -11.46
CA ALA A 9 -7.76 -1.61 -12.38
C ALA A 9 -7.20 -2.69 -13.32
N THR A 10 -5.89 -2.70 -13.60
CA THR A 10 -5.29 -3.61 -14.60
C THR A 10 -4.27 -4.60 -14.03
N ASN A 11 -3.68 -4.32 -12.87
CA ASN A 11 -2.73 -5.23 -12.25
C ASN A 11 -3.48 -6.30 -11.42
N PRO A 12 -3.32 -7.60 -11.72
CA PRO A 12 -4.08 -8.66 -11.05
C PRO A 12 -3.74 -8.83 -9.57
N ILE A 13 -2.51 -8.50 -9.16
CA ILE A 13 -2.13 -8.49 -7.74
C ILE A 13 -2.81 -7.32 -7.04
N ALA A 14 -2.82 -6.13 -7.66
CA ALA A 14 -3.47 -4.95 -7.11
C ALA A 14 -4.98 -5.17 -6.94
N GLN A 15 -5.63 -5.79 -7.93
CA GLN A 15 -7.04 -6.20 -7.84
C GLN A 15 -7.26 -7.22 -6.71
N SER A 16 -6.44 -8.27 -6.65
CA SER A 16 -6.57 -9.32 -5.62
C SER A 16 -6.37 -8.77 -4.21
N LEU A 17 -5.50 -7.77 -4.05
CA LEU A 17 -5.20 -7.12 -2.78
C LEU A 17 -6.06 -5.90 -2.50
N HIS A 18 -7.03 -5.59 -3.36
CA HIS A 18 -7.89 -4.41 -3.24
C HIS A 18 -7.08 -3.13 -3.04
N TYR A 19 -5.99 -2.99 -3.79
CA TYR A 19 -5.12 -1.82 -3.71
C TYR A 19 -5.88 -0.56 -4.11
N ILE A 20 -5.61 0.51 -3.38
CA ILE A 20 -6.12 1.84 -3.63
C ILE A 20 -4.99 2.86 -3.43
N GLU A 21 -4.94 3.86 -4.31
CA GLU A 21 -3.89 4.89 -4.28
C GLU A 21 -4.11 5.94 -3.18
N ASP A 22 -5.37 6.17 -2.80
CA ASP A 22 -5.74 6.99 -1.66
C ASP A 22 -6.46 6.13 -0.63
N ALA A 23 -5.78 5.82 0.46
CA ALA A 23 -6.34 5.00 1.51
C ALA A 23 -7.55 5.67 2.20
N ASN A 24 -7.71 6.99 2.12
CA ASN A 24 -8.89 7.68 2.66
C ASN A 24 -10.16 7.38 1.85
N ALA A 25 -10.02 6.95 0.60
CA ALA A 25 -11.15 6.51 -0.23
C ALA A 25 -11.56 5.04 0.03
N SER A 26 -10.90 4.35 0.97
CA SER A 26 -11.19 2.94 1.28
C SER A 26 -12.02 2.73 2.53
N GLU A 27 -12.96 1.80 2.45
CA GLU A 27 -13.73 1.30 3.60
C GLU A 27 -12.91 0.29 4.41
N ARG A 28 -11.78 0.74 4.98
CA ARG A 28 -10.96 -0.09 5.87
C ARG A 28 -11.70 -0.31 7.17
N ASN A 29 -11.84 -1.57 7.59
CA ASN A 29 -12.45 -1.88 8.87
C ASN A 29 -11.65 -1.19 10.00
N PRO A 30 -12.27 -0.34 10.84
CA PRO A 30 -11.57 0.32 11.94
C PRO A 30 -11.08 -0.70 12.98
N VAL A 31 -11.76 -1.84 13.11
CA VAL A 31 -11.38 -2.95 13.97
C VAL A 31 -10.64 -3.98 13.13
N THR A 32 -9.33 -3.78 12.97
CA THR A 32 -8.46 -4.79 12.38
C THR A 32 -7.86 -5.65 13.49
N LYS A 33 -7.50 -6.92 13.18
CA LYS A 33 -6.61 -7.72 14.04
C LYS A 33 -5.14 -7.28 13.93
N THR A 34 -4.87 -6.12 13.34
CA THR A 34 -3.52 -5.62 13.09
C THR A 34 -3.12 -4.60 14.16
N GLU A 35 -1.87 -4.17 14.15
CA GLU A 35 -1.28 -3.29 15.18
C GLU A 35 -1.82 -1.85 15.14
N LEU A 36 -2.34 -1.39 13.99
CA LEU A 36 -2.89 -0.03 13.82
C LEU A 36 -4.35 -0.06 13.33
N PRO A 37 -5.18 0.91 13.74
CA PRO A 37 -6.53 1.06 13.19
C PRO A 37 -6.45 1.38 11.70
N GLY A 38 -7.49 1.01 10.94
CA GLY A 38 -7.53 1.18 9.49
C GLY A 38 -7.18 2.60 9.03
N SER A 39 -7.59 3.63 9.76
CA SER A 39 -7.29 5.05 9.47
C SER A 39 -5.81 5.43 9.50
N GLU A 40 -4.96 4.63 10.12
CA GLU A 40 -3.52 4.88 10.26
C GLU A 40 -2.65 3.98 9.36
N GLN A 41 -3.26 3.15 8.52
CA GLN A 41 -2.56 2.18 7.69
C GLN A 41 -2.24 2.77 6.31
N PHE A 42 -0.99 3.14 6.05
CA PHE A 42 -0.60 3.71 4.76
C PHE A 42 0.58 2.94 4.17
N CYS A 43 0.79 3.03 2.86
CA CYS A 43 1.98 2.47 2.25
C CYS A 43 3.25 3.06 2.86
N HIS A 44 3.31 4.36 3.15
CA HIS A 44 4.51 4.96 3.75
C HIS A 44 4.93 4.37 5.11
N ASN A 45 4.03 3.69 5.84
CA ASN A 45 4.32 3.01 7.11
C ASN A 45 4.16 1.48 7.05
N CYS A 46 4.11 0.91 5.84
CA CYS A 46 3.98 -0.53 5.61
C CYS A 46 5.34 -1.24 5.59
N SER A 47 5.39 -2.46 6.14
CA SER A 47 6.59 -3.33 6.18
C SER A 47 7.11 -3.72 4.80
N PHE A 48 6.25 -3.75 3.77
CA PHE A 48 6.63 -4.16 2.41
C PHE A 48 7.25 -3.05 1.56
N ILE A 49 7.32 -1.83 2.08
CA ILE A 49 7.76 -0.66 1.33
C ILE A 49 9.26 -0.49 1.43
N GLN A 50 9.89 -0.35 0.26
CA GLN A 50 11.35 -0.44 0.12
C GLN A 50 12.05 0.91 0.16
N ALA A 51 11.31 2.01 0.09
CA ALA A 51 11.84 3.37 0.15
C ALA A 51 11.28 4.12 1.36
N ASP A 52 12.14 4.81 2.11
CA ASP A 52 11.72 5.57 3.29
C ASP A 52 11.03 6.90 2.94
N SER A 53 11.20 7.41 1.72
CA SER A 53 10.63 8.68 1.27
C SER A 53 10.22 8.65 -0.22
N GLY A 54 9.41 9.63 -0.62
CA GLY A 54 8.91 9.81 -1.98
C GLY A 54 7.42 9.51 -2.12
N ALA A 55 6.73 10.20 -3.04
CA ALA A 55 5.29 10.01 -3.26
C ALA A 55 4.95 8.63 -3.86
N TRP A 56 5.86 8.06 -4.64
CA TRP A 56 5.72 6.75 -5.27
C TRP A 56 6.88 5.87 -4.86
N ARG A 57 6.57 4.74 -4.21
CA ARG A 57 7.56 3.90 -3.52
C ARG A 57 7.50 2.46 -4.01
N PRO A 58 8.65 1.80 -4.26
CA PRO A 58 8.65 0.38 -4.60
C PRO A 58 8.11 -0.46 -3.43
N CYS A 59 7.33 -1.48 -3.76
CA CYS A 59 6.71 -2.38 -2.80
C CYS A 59 7.03 -3.84 -3.15
N THR A 60 7.44 -4.64 -2.17
CA THR A 60 7.81 -6.05 -2.37
C THR A 60 6.66 -6.91 -2.92
N LEU A 61 5.40 -6.51 -2.70
CA LEU A 61 4.22 -7.19 -3.23
C LEU A 61 3.93 -6.87 -4.70
N TYR A 62 4.51 -5.79 -5.24
CA TYR A 62 4.31 -5.34 -6.62
C TYR A 62 5.65 -5.25 -7.37
N PRO A 63 6.28 -6.40 -7.75
CA PRO A 63 7.58 -6.39 -8.40
C PRO A 63 7.55 -5.58 -9.70
N GLY A 64 8.48 -4.61 -9.81
CA GLY A 64 8.58 -3.74 -10.98
C GLY A 64 7.61 -2.56 -11.00
N TYR A 65 6.85 -2.32 -9.91
CA TYR A 65 5.94 -1.20 -9.79
C TYR A 65 6.18 -0.39 -8.52
N THR A 66 5.66 0.83 -8.50
CA THR A 66 5.57 1.71 -7.33
C THR A 66 4.12 1.83 -6.87
N VAL A 67 3.93 2.13 -5.59
CA VAL A 67 2.64 2.45 -5.00
C VAL A 67 2.65 3.86 -4.43
N SER A 68 1.47 4.47 -4.32
CA SER A 68 1.28 5.76 -3.66
C SER A 68 1.66 5.64 -2.20
N GLU A 69 2.37 6.64 -1.66
CA GLU A 69 2.72 6.68 -0.24
C GLU A 69 1.48 6.72 0.68
N ASP A 70 0.41 7.34 0.19
CA ASP A 70 -0.90 7.44 0.85
C ASP A 70 -1.83 6.28 0.47
N GLY A 71 -1.33 5.29 -0.27
CA GLY A 71 -2.07 4.11 -0.69
C GLY A 71 -2.27 3.08 0.42
N TRP A 72 -3.04 2.05 0.11
CA TRP A 72 -3.27 0.90 1.00
C TRP A 72 -3.65 -0.35 0.20
N CYS A 73 -3.41 -1.54 0.76
CA CYS A 73 -3.97 -2.80 0.26
C CYS A 73 -4.27 -3.76 1.42
N LEU A 74 -5.05 -4.81 1.18
CA LEU A 74 -5.49 -5.76 2.23
C LEU A 74 -4.36 -6.48 2.95
N SER A 75 -3.19 -6.58 2.30
CA SER A 75 -1.99 -7.19 2.87
C SER A 75 -1.13 -6.21 3.66
N TRP A 76 -1.62 -5.00 3.93
CA TRP A 76 -0.88 -4.04 4.75
C TRP A 76 -0.44 -4.70 6.08
N ALA A 77 0.84 -4.54 6.37
CA ALA A 77 1.46 -4.96 7.62
C ALA A 77 2.28 -3.79 8.18
N HIS A 78 2.23 -3.60 9.49
CA HIS A 78 2.93 -2.51 10.16
C HIS A 78 4.44 -2.67 10.03
N LYS A 79 5.15 -1.58 9.66
CA LYS A 79 6.61 -1.54 9.72
C LYS A 79 7.03 -1.49 11.19
N THR A 80 7.32 -2.66 11.78
CA THR A 80 7.96 -2.71 13.10
C THR A 80 9.34 -2.03 12.99
N ALA A 81 9.62 -1.08 13.89
CA ALA A 81 10.92 -0.43 14.00
C ALA A 81 12.06 -1.42 14.28
#